data_AF-A0A921TC52-F1
#
_entry.id   AF-A0A921TC52-F1
#
_cell.length_a   1.000
_cell.length_b   1.000
_cell.length_c   1.000
_cell.angle_alpha   90.00
_cell.angle_beta   90.00
_cell.angle_gamma   90.00
#
_symmetry.space_group_name_H-M   'P 1'
#
loop_
_entity.id
_entity.type
_entity.pdbx_description
1 polymer ?
#
loop_
_entity_poly.entity_id
_entity_poly.type
_entity_poly.pdbx_seq_one_letter_code
_entity_poly.pdbx_strand_id
1 'polypeptide(L)'
;MSRFLKVLVPATAGTAGLLTLSYIMAGHFVTETPPSPQAVFVTAANAQGNAAPEPALSPQPPVPATARDGGYGLGREALAEEIAAWDIDIRPDGQGLPAGSGDVWTGEEVFVEKCAACHGDFGEAVGRWPQLAGGMGTLERKDPVKTIGSYWPYLSTVWDYVNRAMPFGDAQSLTPDEVYAITAYLLYLNNVVEDDFELSDESFAGIEMPNAEGFKPDDRPETELAAFAGDVCMQGCKDDVRITMRAAVLDVTPGSDTPDTDVAQDTVEVESSAEPEPADDENAARTDAADEASADQRPDPELAAAGARVFKKCSACHQVGDGAKHRSGPQLNGIVGRSAGTVEGFRYSSAMEEAGANGLAWDHETLAAFLADPRGYIKGTKMAFSGLRSADDIAAITAFLEAQGD
;
A
#
# COMPACT_ATOMS: atom_id res chain seq x y z
N MET A 1 -18.14 -77.20 -0.78
CA MET A 1 -16.98 -76.30 -1.02
C MET A 1 -17.40 -74.86 -0.79
N SER A 2 -16.65 -74.16 0.04
CA SER A 2 -17.12 -73.15 1.01
C SER A 2 -17.48 -71.78 0.42
N ARG A 3 -18.59 -71.19 0.91
CA ARG A 3 -19.02 -69.80 0.63
C ARG A 3 -17.95 -68.75 1.00
N PHE A 4 -16.99 -69.09 1.86
CA PHE A 4 -15.87 -68.22 2.22
C PHE A 4 -14.95 -67.86 1.05
N LEU A 5 -14.78 -68.77 0.08
CA LEU A 5 -13.86 -68.52 -1.05
C LEU A 5 -14.42 -67.51 -2.06
N LYS A 6 -15.75 -67.34 -2.11
CA LYS A 6 -16.41 -66.41 -3.04
C LYS A 6 -16.37 -64.95 -2.59
N VAL A 7 -16.05 -64.70 -1.31
CA VAL A 7 -15.98 -63.34 -0.75
C VAL A 7 -14.53 -62.87 -0.64
N LEU A 8 -13.59 -63.76 -0.29
CA LEU A 8 -12.19 -63.37 -0.13
C LEU A 8 -11.50 -63.01 -1.46
N VAL A 9 -11.80 -63.72 -2.54
CA VAL A 9 -11.15 -63.50 -3.85
C VAL A 9 -11.47 -62.12 -4.45
N PRO A 10 -12.73 -61.62 -4.47
CA PRO A 10 -12.99 -60.26 -4.95
C PRO A 10 -12.47 -59.18 -4.00
N ALA A 11 -12.43 -59.44 -2.69
CA ALA A 11 -11.90 -58.50 -1.71
C ALA A 11 -10.37 -58.30 -1.89
N THR A 12 -9.59 -59.38 -2.01
CA THR A 12 -8.13 -59.27 -2.17
C THR A 12 -7.73 -58.71 -3.53
N ALA A 13 -8.48 -59.02 -4.59
CA ALA A 13 -8.27 -58.42 -5.91
C ALA A 13 -8.58 -56.91 -5.92
N GLY A 14 -9.64 -56.49 -5.20
CA GLY A 14 -9.99 -55.07 -5.04
C GLY A 14 -8.91 -54.28 -4.30
N THR A 15 -8.39 -54.79 -3.18
CA THR A 15 -7.35 -54.11 -2.41
C THR A 15 -6.03 -54.02 -3.18
N ALA A 16 -5.64 -55.09 -3.89
CA ALA A 16 -4.45 -55.08 -4.74
C ALA A 16 -4.59 -54.09 -5.90
N GLY A 17 -5.76 -54.01 -6.54
CA GLY A 17 -6.04 -53.04 -7.60
C GLY A 17 -5.95 -51.58 -7.11
N LEU A 18 -6.53 -51.27 -5.95
CA LEU A 18 -6.49 -49.94 -5.33
C LEU A 18 -5.07 -49.53 -4.92
N LEU A 19 -4.28 -50.44 -4.33
CA LEU A 19 -2.89 -50.16 -3.96
C LEU A 19 -2.00 -49.97 -5.19
N THR A 20 -2.22 -50.75 -6.25
CA THR A 20 -1.44 -50.61 -7.50
C THR A 20 -1.78 -49.29 -8.21
N LEU A 21 -3.06 -48.91 -8.26
CA LEU A 21 -3.49 -47.63 -8.83
C LEU A 21 -2.97 -46.44 -8.01
N SER A 22 -2.97 -46.54 -6.68
CA SER A 22 -2.41 -45.52 -5.80
C SER A 22 -0.90 -45.36 -5.99
N TYR A 23 -0.16 -46.46 -6.16
CA TYR A 23 1.27 -46.43 -6.44
C TYR A 23 1.59 -45.81 -7.80
N ILE A 24 0.79 -46.11 -8.84
CA ILE A 24 0.96 -45.54 -10.18
C ILE A 24 0.61 -44.04 -10.22
N MET A 25 -0.42 -43.62 -9.49
CA MET A 25 -0.86 -42.21 -9.43
C MET A 25 0.02 -41.35 -8.51
N ALA A 26 0.67 -41.93 -7.50
CA ALA A 26 1.62 -41.21 -6.64
C ALA A 26 2.81 -40.63 -7.41
N GLY A 27 3.19 -41.22 -8.55
CA GLY A 27 4.25 -40.71 -9.43
C GLY A 27 3.81 -39.67 -10.45
N HIS A 28 2.50 -39.48 -10.68
CA HIS A 28 1.99 -38.57 -11.73
C HIS A 28 1.77 -37.12 -11.27
N PHE A 29 1.81 -36.86 -9.95
CA PHE A 29 1.68 -35.51 -9.37
C PHE A 29 2.96 -34.99 -8.71
N VAL A 30 4.06 -35.74 -8.79
CA VAL A 30 5.38 -35.21 -8.43
C VAL A 30 5.90 -34.52 -9.68
N THR A 31 5.72 -33.20 -9.76
CA THR A 31 6.54 -32.38 -10.67
C THR A 31 7.99 -32.64 -10.29
N GLU A 32 8.80 -33.17 -11.21
CA GLU A 32 10.24 -33.23 -11.01
C GLU A 32 10.70 -31.83 -10.63
N THR A 33 11.23 -31.68 -9.42
CA THR A 33 11.91 -30.45 -9.03
C THR A 33 12.97 -30.22 -10.11
N PRO A 34 12.96 -29.08 -10.83
CA PRO A 34 14.05 -28.79 -11.75
C PRO A 34 15.34 -28.95 -10.97
N PRO A 35 16.40 -29.53 -11.57
CA PRO A 35 17.68 -29.63 -10.89
C PRO A 35 17.96 -28.24 -10.32
N SER A 36 18.23 -28.17 -9.00
CA SER A 36 18.61 -26.91 -8.37
C SER A 36 19.57 -26.24 -9.33
N PRO A 37 19.29 -25.03 -9.84
CA PRO A 37 20.23 -24.36 -10.70
C PRO A 37 21.54 -24.44 -9.93
N GLN A 38 22.53 -25.15 -10.49
CA GLN A 38 23.86 -25.12 -9.91
C GLN A 38 24.10 -23.64 -9.68
N ALA A 39 24.45 -23.25 -8.45
CA ALA A 39 24.67 -21.86 -8.12
C ALA A 39 25.61 -21.29 -9.17
N VAL A 40 25.04 -20.66 -10.19
CA VAL A 40 25.77 -19.84 -11.11
C VAL A 40 26.00 -18.66 -10.22
N PHE A 41 27.22 -18.56 -9.71
CA PHE A 41 27.71 -17.30 -9.20
C PHE A 41 27.48 -16.30 -10.33
N VAL A 42 26.39 -15.55 -10.23
CA VAL A 42 26.18 -14.38 -11.07
C VAL A 42 27.27 -13.44 -10.59
N THR A 43 28.39 -13.44 -11.29
CA THR A 43 29.34 -12.33 -11.23
C THR A 43 28.51 -11.08 -11.39
N ALA A 44 28.58 -10.17 -10.41
CA ALA A 44 27.89 -8.90 -10.42
C ALA A 44 28.07 -8.22 -11.78
N ALA A 45 27.09 -8.39 -12.65
CA ALA A 45 27.01 -7.69 -13.91
C ALA A 45 26.26 -6.42 -13.61
N ASN A 46 26.98 -5.45 -13.03
CA ASN A 46 26.75 -4.00 -13.16
C ASN A 46 27.77 -3.22 -12.32
N ALA A 47 29.02 -3.26 -12.76
CA ALA A 47 29.93 -2.13 -12.63
C ALA A 47 30.37 -1.76 -14.05
N GLN A 48 29.50 -1.09 -14.79
CA GLN A 48 29.90 -0.46 -16.06
C GLN A 48 30.58 0.87 -15.76
N GLY A 49 31.82 0.76 -15.27
CA GLY A 49 32.83 1.79 -15.38
C GLY A 49 33.89 1.29 -16.36
N ASN A 50 34.17 2.08 -17.40
CA ASN A 50 35.11 1.78 -18.47
C ASN A 50 36.55 1.57 -17.94
N ALA A 51 36.87 0.36 -17.48
CA ALA A 51 38.23 -0.07 -17.17
C ALA A 51 38.48 -1.44 -17.81
N ALA A 52 39.63 -1.60 -18.44
CA ALA A 52 40.04 -2.85 -19.08
C ALA A 52 39.94 -4.03 -18.08
N PRO A 53 39.52 -5.23 -18.52
CA PRO A 53 39.37 -6.36 -17.62
C PRO A 53 40.72 -6.73 -17.00
N GLU A 54 40.85 -6.52 -15.70
CA GLU A 54 41.96 -7.07 -14.93
C GLU A 54 41.89 -8.61 -14.95
N PRO A 55 43.04 -9.31 -14.95
CA PRO A 55 43.05 -10.76 -15.01
C PRO A 55 42.36 -11.34 -13.78
N ALA A 56 41.37 -12.20 -14.02
CA ALA A 56 40.64 -12.92 -12.98
C ALA A 56 41.61 -13.60 -12.01
N LEU A 57 41.65 -13.11 -10.77
CA LEU A 57 42.41 -13.72 -9.68
C LEU A 57 41.78 -15.10 -9.39
N SER A 58 42.60 -16.15 -9.53
CA SER A 58 42.25 -17.50 -9.10
C SER A 58 41.74 -17.50 -7.65
N PRO A 59 40.71 -18.30 -7.31
CA PRO A 59 40.23 -18.40 -5.94
C PRO A 59 41.37 -18.85 -5.01
N GLN A 60 41.80 -17.94 -4.15
CA GLN A 60 42.77 -18.24 -3.10
C GLN A 60 42.10 -19.18 -2.08
N PRO A 61 42.81 -20.20 -1.56
CA PRO A 61 42.30 -20.98 -0.44
C PRO A 61 42.03 -20.06 0.77
N PRO A 62 40.98 -20.32 1.57
CA PRO A 62 40.67 -19.48 2.72
C PRO A 62 41.84 -19.47 3.69
N VAL A 63 42.43 -18.29 3.89
CA VAL A 63 43.49 -18.09 4.88
C VAL A 63 42.86 -18.26 6.27
N PRO A 64 43.42 -19.11 7.15
CA PRO A 64 42.89 -19.27 8.50
C PRO A 64 42.92 -17.94 9.25
N ALA A 65 41.76 -17.58 9.78
CA ALA A 65 41.50 -16.46 10.66
C ALA A 65 42.52 -16.37 11.81
N THR A 66 43.32 -15.30 11.87
CA THR A 66 44.06 -14.98 13.10
C THR A 66 43.10 -14.33 14.09
N ALA A 67 42.86 -14.99 15.22
CA ALA A 67 42.00 -14.46 16.28
C ALA A 67 42.62 -13.19 16.90
N ARG A 68 41.76 -12.25 17.35
CA ARG A 68 42.20 -11.05 18.07
C ARG A 68 42.93 -11.42 19.36
N ASP A 69 44.09 -10.82 19.60
CA ASP A 69 44.82 -10.94 20.87
C ASP A 69 43.93 -10.45 22.03
N GLY A 70 43.84 -11.26 23.10
CA GLY A 70 43.06 -10.96 24.31
C GLY A 70 41.62 -11.49 24.34
N GLY A 71 41.15 -12.18 23.29
CA GLY A 71 39.83 -12.83 23.24
C GLY A 71 39.88 -14.36 23.46
N TYR A 72 38.73 -15.03 23.30
CA TYR A 72 38.59 -16.49 23.39
C TYR A 72 39.23 -17.27 22.22
N GLY A 73 39.91 -16.60 21.29
CA GLY A 73 40.52 -17.26 20.13
C GLY A 73 39.53 -17.70 19.04
N LEU A 74 38.31 -17.16 19.02
CA LEU A 74 37.25 -17.50 18.06
C LEU A 74 37.06 -16.38 17.02
N GLY A 75 36.79 -16.75 15.76
CA GLY A 75 36.51 -15.84 14.65
C GLY A 75 37.75 -15.14 14.05
N ARG A 76 37.50 -14.24 13.10
CA ARG A 76 38.48 -13.25 12.57
C ARG A 76 37.89 -11.86 12.60
N GLU A 77 38.75 -10.87 12.42
CA GLU A 77 38.33 -9.53 12.02
C GLU A 77 37.51 -9.59 10.72
N ALA A 78 36.39 -8.86 10.71
CA ALA A 78 35.56 -8.68 9.52
C ALA A 78 36.30 -7.77 8.53
N LEU A 79 36.26 -8.13 7.26
CA LEU A 79 36.83 -7.29 6.21
C LEU A 79 35.93 -6.07 5.98
N ALA A 80 36.51 -4.97 5.51
CA ALA A 80 35.75 -3.75 5.25
C ALA A 80 34.63 -4.00 4.22
N GLU A 81 34.90 -4.84 3.22
CA GLU A 81 33.93 -5.22 2.18
C GLU A 81 32.77 -6.05 2.74
N GLU A 82 33.02 -6.86 3.76
CA GLU A 82 31.98 -7.68 4.41
C GLU A 82 31.07 -6.82 5.28
N ILE A 83 31.65 -5.84 5.98
CA ILE A 83 30.88 -4.86 6.74
C ILE A 83 30.04 -4.04 5.76
N ALA A 84 30.64 -3.46 4.71
CA ALA A 84 29.91 -2.65 3.73
C ALA A 84 28.78 -3.41 3.00
N ALA A 85 28.90 -4.73 2.83
CA ALA A 85 27.86 -5.55 2.22
C ALA A 85 26.68 -5.86 3.15
N TRP A 86 26.87 -5.81 4.47
CA TRP A 86 25.86 -6.23 5.46
C TRP A 86 25.30 -5.05 6.28
N ASP A 87 26.14 -4.06 6.52
CA ASP A 87 25.88 -2.85 7.28
C ASP A 87 25.38 -1.75 6.36
N ILE A 88 24.11 -1.89 5.98
CA ILE A 88 23.35 -0.95 5.13
C ILE A 88 22.26 -0.24 5.94
N ASP A 89 22.42 -0.16 7.27
CA ASP A 89 21.45 0.49 8.15
C ASP A 89 21.44 2.00 7.96
N ILE A 90 20.25 2.59 7.96
CA ILE A 90 20.11 4.05 7.87
C ILE A 90 19.54 4.57 9.18
N ARG A 91 20.34 5.36 9.87
CA ARG A 91 19.94 5.99 11.12
C ARG A 91 19.06 7.22 10.88
N PRO A 92 18.23 7.63 11.88
CA PRO A 92 17.39 8.82 11.76
C PRO A 92 18.16 10.13 11.48
N ASP A 93 19.44 10.19 11.82
CA ASP A 93 20.34 11.33 11.54
C ASP A 93 20.97 11.29 10.14
N GLY A 94 20.59 10.32 9.29
CA GLY A 94 21.13 10.15 7.94
C GLY A 94 22.48 9.42 7.89
N GLN A 95 23.02 8.98 9.02
CA GLN A 95 24.22 8.14 8.99
C GLN A 95 23.91 6.80 8.32
N GLY A 96 24.77 6.39 7.39
CA GLY A 96 24.63 5.17 6.58
C GLY A 96 24.14 5.41 5.15
N LEU A 97 23.67 6.61 4.82
CA LEU A 97 23.20 6.95 3.47
C LEU A 97 24.31 6.77 2.42
N PRO A 98 24.06 6.00 1.33
CA PRO A 98 24.91 6.04 0.16
C PRO A 98 24.68 7.36 -0.61
N ALA A 99 25.72 7.84 -1.30
CA ALA A 99 25.58 8.98 -2.21
C ALA A 99 24.59 8.64 -3.34
N GLY A 100 23.67 9.55 -3.64
CA GLY A 100 22.66 9.33 -4.67
C GLY A 100 21.51 10.32 -4.59
N SER A 101 20.61 10.25 -5.57
CA SER A 101 19.43 11.11 -5.63
C SER A 101 18.31 10.50 -6.48
N GLY A 102 17.08 10.94 -6.24
CA GLY A 102 15.92 10.57 -7.05
C GLY A 102 14.76 11.53 -6.86
N ASP A 103 14.09 11.86 -7.97
CA ASP A 103 12.91 12.72 -7.98
C ASP A 103 11.60 11.93 -7.90
N VAL A 104 10.51 12.64 -7.60
CA VAL A 104 9.16 12.07 -7.47
C VAL A 104 8.70 11.37 -8.75
N TRP A 105 9.02 11.92 -9.93
CA TRP A 105 8.57 11.39 -11.22
C TRP A 105 9.25 10.06 -11.57
N THR A 106 10.57 9.99 -11.40
CA THR A 106 11.33 8.75 -11.52
C THR A 106 10.83 7.73 -10.49
N GLY A 107 10.51 8.21 -9.28
CA GLY A 107 9.94 7.39 -8.21
C GLY A 107 8.61 6.76 -8.57
N GLU A 108 7.70 7.51 -9.21
CA GLU A 108 6.42 7.00 -9.70
C GLU A 108 6.65 5.87 -10.71
N GLU A 109 7.53 6.07 -11.70
CA GLU A 109 7.81 5.06 -12.73
C GLU A 109 8.33 3.75 -12.13
N VAL A 110 9.34 3.85 -11.26
CA VAL A 110 9.92 2.66 -10.58
C VAL A 110 8.89 2.01 -9.66
N PHE A 111 8.09 2.80 -8.94
CA PHE A 111 7.07 2.28 -8.03
C PHE A 111 5.95 1.55 -8.78
N VAL A 112 5.49 2.07 -9.91
CA VAL A 112 4.49 1.41 -10.76
C VAL A 112 5.03 0.07 -11.28
N GLU A 113 6.29 0.03 -11.70
CA GLU A 113 6.91 -1.19 -12.22
C GLU A 113 7.14 -2.25 -11.12
N LYS A 114 7.66 -1.84 -9.95
CA LYS A 114 8.20 -2.76 -8.95
C LYS A 114 7.35 -2.92 -7.69
N CYS A 115 6.39 -2.03 -7.43
CA CYS A 115 5.69 -1.95 -6.13
C CYS A 115 4.15 -1.99 -6.26
N ALA A 116 3.58 -1.35 -7.27
CA ALA A 116 2.14 -1.08 -7.37
C ALA A 116 1.27 -2.34 -7.47
N ALA A 117 1.82 -3.46 -7.97
CA ALA A 117 1.12 -4.74 -8.01
C ALA A 117 0.58 -5.20 -6.65
N CYS A 118 1.25 -4.81 -5.56
CA CYS A 118 0.82 -5.06 -4.19
C CYS A 118 0.34 -3.78 -3.50
N HIS A 119 1.05 -2.66 -3.68
CA HIS A 119 0.81 -1.44 -2.91
C HIS A 119 -0.18 -0.46 -3.54
N GLY A 120 -0.73 -0.76 -4.72
CA GLY A 120 -1.57 0.15 -5.49
C GLY A 120 -0.71 1.23 -6.18
N ASP A 121 -1.24 1.91 -7.19
CA ASP A 121 -0.47 2.90 -7.95
C ASP A 121 -0.14 4.13 -7.08
N PHE A 122 -0.95 4.40 -6.05
CA PHE A 122 -0.85 5.55 -5.16
C PHE A 122 -0.63 5.15 -3.69
N GLY A 123 -0.08 3.95 -3.45
CA GLY A 123 0.18 3.46 -2.11
C GLY A 123 -1.08 3.11 -1.31
N GLU A 124 -2.24 2.98 -1.96
CA GLU A 124 -3.55 2.73 -1.34
C GLU A 124 -3.80 1.25 -0.97
N ALA A 125 -2.87 0.37 -1.35
CA ALA A 125 -2.93 -1.09 -1.33
C ALA A 125 -3.85 -1.76 -2.35
N VAL A 126 -3.43 -2.94 -2.82
CA VAL A 126 -4.26 -3.88 -3.58
C VAL A 126 -4.69 -5.01 -2.65
N GLY A 127 -6.00 -5.21 -2.49
CA GLY A 127 -6.55 -6.30 -1.66
C GLY A 127 -6.23 -6.10 -0.16
N ARG A 128 -5.42 -7.00 0.41
CA ARG A 128 -5.02 -6.97 1.83
C ARG A 128 -3.53 -6.68 2.04
N TRP A 129 -2.84 -6.22 1.00
CA TRP A 129 -1.45 -5.76 1.14
C TRP A 129 -1.39 -4.47 1.97
N PRO A 130 -0.20 -4.10 2.49
CA PRO A 130 -0.04 -2.89 3.28
C PRO A 130 -0.34 -1.61 2.49
N GLN A 131 -1.14 -0.73 3.09
CA GLN A 131 -1.33 0.64 2.63
C GLN A 131 -0.13 1.50 3.06
N LEU A 132 0.48 2.19 2.09
CA LEU A 132 1.67 3.02 2.28
C LEU A 132 1.34 4.50 2.44
N ALA A 133 0.18 4.95 1.96
CA ALA A 133 -0.28 6.33 2.03
C ALA A 133 -1.73 6.46 2.51
N GLY A 134 -2.04 7.57 3.21
CA GLY A 134 -3.36 7.83 3.81
C GLY A 134 -3.37 7.72 5.34
N GLY A 135 -4.55 7.75 5.96
CA GLY A 135 -4.68 7.57 7.41
C GLY A 135 -4.34 8.77 8.30
N MET A 136 -4.09 9.95 7.72
CA MET A 136 -3.86 11.18 8.48
C MET A 136 -5.03 11.48 9.42
N GLY A 137 -4.72 11.78 10.70
CA GLY A 137 -5.73 12.07 11.72
C GLY A 137 -6.59 10.87 12.12
N THR A 138 -6.17 9.63 11.82
CA THR A 138 -6.93 8.43 12.19
C THR A 138 -6.42 7.75 13.48
N LEU A 139 -5.29 8.17 14.03
CA LEU A 139 -4.60 7.45 15.12
C LEU A 139 -5.44 7.30 16.41
N GLU A 140 -6.38 8.20 16.66
CA GLU A 140 -7.27 8.16 17.83
C GLU A 140 -8.58 7.40 17.59
N ARG A 141 -8.83 6.95 16.35
CA ARG A 141 -10.04 6.21 16.01
C ARG A 141 -9.95 4.77 16.53
N LYS A 142 -11.11 4.13 16.66
CA LYS A 142 -11.21 2.70 17.03
C LYS A 142 -10.36 1.80 16.12
N ASP A 143 -10.40 2.08 14.81
CA ASP A 143 -9.67 1.36 13.78
C ASP A 143 -8.71 2.33 13.05
N PRO A 144 -7.52 2.59 13.60
CA PRO A 144 -6.56 3.54 13.02
C PRO A 144 -5.92 2.98 11.75
N VAL A 145 -5.69 3.86 10.78
CA VAL A 145 -5.00 3.54 9.53
C VAL A 145 -3.57 4.06 9.64
N LYS A 146 -2.63 3.15 9.86
CA LYS A 146 -1.23 3.46 10.19
C LYS A 146 -0.34 3.24 8.98
N THR A 147 0.09 4.32 8.35
CA THR A 147 0.88 4.38 7.11
C THR A 147 2.18 5.15 7.35
N ILE A 148 2.97 5.34 6.29
CA ILE A 148 4.19 6.14 6.34
C ILE A 148 3.88 7.57 6.83
N GLY A 149 2.97 8.29 6.17
CA GLY A 149 2.67 9.68 6.53
C GLY A 149 1.92 9.84 7.84
N SER A 150 1.06 8.89 8.21
CA SER A 150 0.21 9.03 9.41
C SER A 150 0.86 8.54 10.69
N TYR A 151 1.85 7.65 10.63
CA TYR A 151 2.36 6.97 11.82
C TYR A 151 3.88 6.92 11.91
N TRP A 152 4.63 6.85 10.81
CA TRP A 152 6.06 6.60 10.91
C TRP A 152 6.82 7.88 11.34
N PRO A 153 7.81 7.77 12.26
CA PRO A 153 8.48 8.94 12.80
C PRO A 153 9.68 9.42 11.97
N TYR A 154 10.32 8.54 11.20
CA TYR A 154 11.58 8.83 10.54
C TYR A 154 11.58 8.35 9.09
N LEU A 155 12.09 9.21 8.20
CA LEU A 155 12.29 8.87 6.79
C LEU A 155 13.34 7.76 6.62
N SER A 156 14.33 7.70 7.52
CA SER A 156 15.39 6.68 7.51
C SER A 156 14.83 5.27 7.50
N THR A 157 13.73 5.03 8.22
CA THR A 157 13.09 3.71 8.28
C THR A 157 12.46 3.34 6.94
N VAL A 158 11.90 4.30 6.20
CA VAL A 158 11.36 4.06 4.85
C VAL A 158 12.50 3.66 3.93
N TRP A 159 13.56 4.45 3.91
CA TRP A 159 14.70 4.25 3.04
C TRP A 159 15.44 2.93 3.30
N ASP A 160 15.84 2.64 4.55
CA ASP A 160 16.49 1.38 4.94
C ASP A 160 15.61 0.18 4.61
N TYR A 161 14.32 0.22 5.02
CA TYR A 161 13.44 -0.93 4.83
C TYR A 161 13.18 -1.24 3.36
N VAL A 162 12.96 -0.22 2.52
CA VAL A 162 12.75 -0.45 1.09
C VAL A 162 14.03 -0.97 0.43
N ASN A 163 15.19 -0.38 0.74
CA ASN A 163 16.48 -0.85 0.22
C ASN A 163 16.80 -2.31 0.64
N ARG A 164 16.54 -2.64 1.91
CA ARG A 164 16.91 -3.92 2.52
C ARG A 164 15.94 -5.05 2.23
N ALA A 165 14.64 -4.76 2.12
CA ALA A 165 13.58 -5.77 2.19
C ALA A 165 12.53 -5.69 1.07
N MET A 166 12.64 -4.74 0.15
CA MET A 166 11.73 -4.61 -0.99
C MET A 166 12.46 -4.67 -2.34
N PRO A 167 11.76 -5.05 -3.43
CA PRO A 167 10.39 -5.57 -3.48
C PRO A 167 10.20 -6.92 -2.76
N PHE A 168 8.99 -7.19 -2.28
CA PHE A 168 8.71 -8.47 -1.59
C PHE A 168 8.86 -9.65 -2.55
N GLY A 169 9.81 -10.54 -2.27
CA GLY A 169 10.18 -11.67 -3.13
C GLY A 169 11.43 -11.41 -3.99
N ASP A 170 11.92 -10.19 -4.04
CA ASP A 170 13.12 -9.76 -4.78
C ASP A 170 13.88 -8.66 -4.02
N ALA A 171 14.06 -8.83 -2.72
CA ALA A 171 14.69 -7.83 -1.86
C ALA A 171 16.15 -7.55 -2.24
N GLN A 172 16.62 -6.32 -2.02
CA GLN A 172 17.96 -5.83 -2.38
C GLN A 172 18.25 -5.82 -3.89
N SER A 173 17.21 -5.77 -4.73
CA SER A 173 17.36 -5.63 -6.19
C SER A 173 17.38 -4.17 -6.68
N LEU A 174 17.11 -3.22 -5.78
CA LEU A 174 17.04 -1.79 -6.07
C LEU A 174 18.42 -1.12 -5.98
N THR A 175 18.68 -0.15 -6.86
CA THR A 175 19.86 0.71 -6.74
C THR A 175 19.62 1.84 -5.73
N PRO A 176 20.69 2.49 -5.19
CA PRO A 176 20.54 3.64 -4.32
C PRO A 176 19.61 4.73 -4.88
N ASP A 177 19.83 5.15 -6.13
CA ASP A 177 19.02 6.19 -6.78
C ASP A 177 17.56 5.77 -6.97
N GLU A 178 17.30 4.50 -7.33
CA GLU A 178 15.94 3.99 -7.51
C GLU A 178 15.13 4.11 -6.24
N VAL A 179 15.70 3.75 -5.10
CA VAL A 179 14.92 3.78 -3.87
C VAL A 179 14.90 5.22 -3.25
N TYR A 180 15.87 6.10 -3.55
CA TYR A 180 15.72 7.55 -3.27
C TYR A 180 14.50 8.09 -4.01
N ALA A 181 14.36 7.75 -5.30
CA ALA A 181 13.22 8.13 -6.11
C ALA A 181 11.91 7.56 -5.55
N ILE A 182 11.86 6.27 -5.23
CA ILE A 182 10.68 5.65 -4.57
C ILE A 182 10.36 6.38 -3.25
N THR A 183 11.37 6.73 -2.45
CA THR A 183 11.17 7.43 -1.17
C THR A 183 10.61 8.84 -1.40
N ALA A 184 11.09 9.58 -2.41
CA ALA A 184 10.53 10.86 -2.82
C ALA A 184 9.06 10.73 -3.24
N TYR A 185 8.72 9.72 -4.05
CA TYR A 185 7.34 9.44 -4.45
C TYR A 185 6.44 9.08 -3.25
N LEU A 186 6.93 8.29 -2.30
CA LEU A 186 6.18 7.96 -1.08
C LEU A 186 5.96 9.19 -0.18
N LEU A 187 6.90 10.12 -0.13
CA LEU A 187 6.72 11.40 0.55
C LEU A 187 5.64 12.25 -0.13
N TYR A 188 5.65 12.31 -1.47
CA TYR A 188 4.63 13.00 -2.26
C TYR A 188 3.22 12.42 -2.02
N LEU A 189 3.07 11.10 -2.09
CA LEU A 189 1.80 10.41 -1.81
C LEU A 189 1.24 10.68 -0.40
N ASN A 190 2.12 11.00 0.54
CA ASN A 190 1.78 11.34 1.92
C ASN A 190 1.67 12.85 2.18
N ASN A 191 1.71 13.69 1.13
CA ASN A 191 1.65 15.16 1.19
C ASN A 191 2.76 15.77 2.08
N VAL A 192 3.96 15.17 2.07
CA VAL A 192 5.13 15.71 2.79
C VAL A 192 5.95 16.63 1.89
N VAL A 193 5.96 16.37 0.58
CA VAL A 193 6.68 17.13 -0.44
C VAL A 193 5.80 17.34 -1.68
N GLU A 194 6.19 18.29 -2.54
CA GLU A 194 5.54 18.57 -3.83
C GLU A 194 6.06 17.63 -4.94
N ASP A 195 5.43 17.68 -6.11
CA ASP A 195 5.72 16.78 -7.24
C ASP A 195 7.05 17.05 -7.97
N ASP A 196 7.65 18.23 -7.79
CA ASP A 196 8.94 18.61 -8.35
C ASP A 196 10.12 18.35 -7.40
N PHE A 197 9.87 17.69 -6.26
CA PHE A 197 10.88 17.43 -5.24
C PHE A 197 11.89 16.35 -5.66
N GLU A 198 13.17 16.58 -5.31
CA GLU A 198 14.27 15.62 -5.46
C GLU A 198 14.88 15.32 -4.09
N LEU A 199 14.91 14.03 -3.73
CA LEU A 199 15.55 13.54 -2.51
C LEU A 199 16.99 13.14 -2.83
N SER A 200 17.93 13.50 -1.95
CA SER A 200 19.34 13.10 -2.05
C SER A 200 19.91 12.81 -0.67
N ASP A 201 21.12 12.25 -0.62
CA ASP A 201 21.86 12.06 0.64
C ASP A 201 22.08 13.38 1.41
N GLU A 202 22.20 14.50 0.68
CA GLU A 202 22.37 15.83 1.27
C GLU A 202 21.05 16.43 1.80
N SER A 203 19.92 16.19 1.12
CA SER A 203 18.62 16.75 1.51
C SER A 203 17.86 15.90 2.53
N PHE A 204 18.24 14.62 2.69
CA PHE A 204 17.54 13.63 3.51
C PHE A 204 17.27 14.08 4.95
N ALA A 205 18.28 14.63 5.62
CA ALA A 205 18.20 15.04 7.02
C ALA A 205 17.28 16.26 7.25
N GLY A 206 16.90 16.97 6.18
CA GLY A 206 15.99 18.11 6.25
C GLY A 206 14.51 17.74 6.27
N ILE A 207 14.16 16.46 6.09
CA ILE A 207 12.76 16.01 6.02
C ILE A 207 12.25 15.58 7.38
N GLU A 208 11.19 16.24 7.85
CA GLU A 208 10.49 15.89 9.09
C GLU A 208 9.17 15.16 8.76
N MET A 209 8.99 13.96 9.32
CA MET A 209 7.77 13.19 9.13
C MET A 209 6.64 13.71 10.03
N PRO A 210 5.36 13.65 9.61
CA PRO A 210 4.26 14.25 10.38
C PRO A 210 4.07 13.70 11.80
N ASN A 211 4.53 12.47 12.07
CA ASN A 211 4.43 11.82 13.38
C ASN A 211 5.79 11.62 14.07
N ALA A 212 6.77 12.49 13.79
CA ALA A 212 8.13 12.42 14.36
C ALA A 212 8.13 12.37 15.90
N GLU A 213 7.24 13.13 16.54
CA GLU A 213 7.10 13.19 18.01
C GLU A 213 6.04 12.21 18.58
N GLY A 214 5.44 11.36 17.74
CA GLY A 214 4.31 10.50 18.12
C GLY A 214 4.67 9.27 18.96
N PHE A 215 5.93 9.10 19.35
CA PHE A 215 6.43 7.93 20.05
C PHE A 215 7.09 8.32 21.36
N LYS A 216 6.92 7.44 22.36
CA LYS A 216 7.58 7.54 23.65
C LYS A 216 8.26 6.22 24.00
N PRO A 217 9.35 6.25 24.80
CA PRO A 217 9.86 5.05 25.45
C PRO A 217 8.77 4.36 26.27
N ASP A 218 8.92 3.06 26.46
CA ASP A 218 8.01 2.26 27.28
C ASP A 218 7.90 2.81 28.71
N ASP A 219 6.70 3.26 29.08
CA ASP A 219 6.37 3.82 30.40
C ASP A 219 5.44 2.92 31.22
N ARG A 220 5.32 1.63 30.86
CA ARG A 220 4.59 0.64 31.65
C ARG A 220 5.12 0.48 33.08
N PRO A 221 6.44 0.61 33.37
CA PRO A 221 6.92 0.59 34.74
C PRO A 221 6.27 1.65 35.65
N GLU A 222 5.97 2.82 35.10
CA GLU A 222 5.36 3.94 35.80
C GLU A 222 3.82 3.89 35.76
N THR A 223 3.23 3.51 34.63
CA THR A 223 1.78 3.63 34.38
C THR A 223 0.99 2.38 34.72
N GLU A 224 1.61 1.20 34.63
CA GLU A 224 0.92 -0.09 34.75
C GLU A 224 1.43 -0.93 35.91
N LEU A 225 2.75 -1.11 36.04
CA LEU A 225 3.31 -2.06 37.01
C LEU A 225 2.93 -1.70 38.45
N ALA A 226 2.83 -0.41 38.78
CA ALA A 226 2.36 0.04 40.09
C ALA A 226 0.91 -0.40 40.36
N ALA A 227 0.04 -0.41 39.34
CA ALA A 227 -1.34 -0.88 39.45
C ALA A 227 -1.43 -2.41 39.54
N PHE A 228 -0.48 -3.14 38.95
CA PHE A 228 -0.48 -4.61 38.91
C PHE A 228 0.32 -5.29 40.02
N ALA A 229 1.18 -4.54 40.75
CA ALA A 229 2.01 -5.08 41.83
C ALA A 229 1.33 -5.15 43.20
N GLY A 230 0.04 -4.78 43.30
CA GLY A 230 -0.73 -4.85 44.54
C GLY A 230 -1.17 -6.26 44.92
N ASP A 231 -1.71 -6.39 46.13
CA ASP A 231 -2.30 -7.65 46.59
C ASP A 231 -3.50 -8.04 45.70
N VAL A 232 -3.49 -9.29 45.20
CA VAL A 232 -4.58 -9.83 44.39
C VAL A 232 -5.74 -10.30 45.27
N CYS A 233 -6.97 -10.06 44.82
CA CYS A 233 -8.14 -10.57 45.52
C CYS A 233 -8.19 -12.11 45.45
N MET A 234 -8.38 -12.76 46.60
CA MET A 234 -8.43 -14.23 46.70
C MET A 234 -9.83 -14.79 46.90
N GLN A 235 -10.77 -14.02 47.46
CA GLN A 235 -12.13 -14.49 47.77
C GLN A 235 -13.15 -13.34 47.59
N GLY A 236 -14.32 -13.66 47.03
CA GLY A 236 -15.42 -12.69 46.87
C GLY A 236 -15.09 -11.51 45.94
N CYS A 237 -14.34 -11.75 44.87
CA CYS A 237 -13.71 -10.68 44.08
C CYS A 237 -14.61 -9.97 43.07
N LYS A 238 -15.75 -10.56 42.71
CA LYS A 238 -16.72 -10.01 41.77
C LYS A 238 -18.12 -10.37 42.23
N ASP A 239 -19.07 -9.46 42.02
CA ASP A 239 -20.48 -9.67 42.32
C ASP A 239 -21.22 -10.41 41.20
N ASP A 240 -20.72 -10.32 39.96
CA ASP A 240 -21.31 -10.94 38.77
C ASP A 240 -20.25 -11.42 37.76
N VAL A 241 -20.62 -12.45 36.98
CA VAL A 241 -19.77 -13.12 35.98
C VAL A 241 -20.46 -13.30 34.64
N ARG A 242 -21.25 -12.32 34.20
CA ARG A 242 -21.92 -12.33 32.90
C ARG A 242 -20.94 -12.50 31.74
N ILE A 243 -21.29 -13.41 30.82
CA ILE A 243 -20.57 -13.60 29.55
C ILE A 243 -20.90 -12.42 28.62
N THR A 244 -19.88 -11.69 28.17
CA THR A 244 -20.03 -10.54 27.25
C THR A 244 -19.55 -10.84 25.82
N MET A 245 -18.65 -11.81 25.64
CA MET A 245 -18.12 -12.19 24.33
C MET A 245 -17.87 -13.70 24.27
N ARG A 246 -18.10 -14.30 23.10
CA ARG A 246 -17.83 -15.71 22.80
C ARG A 246 -17.09 -15.81 21.47
N ALA A 247 -15.91 -16.42 21.45
CA ALA A 247 -15.13 -16.58 20.21
C ALA A 247 -15.89 -17.36 19.12
N ALA A 248 -16.72 -18.33 19.54
CA ALA A 248 -17.59 -19.10 18.66
C ALA A 248 -18.64 -18.25 17.91
N VAL A 249 -18.89 -17.00 18.31
CA VAL A 249 -19.74 -16.07 17.56
C VAL A 249 -19.03 -15.52 16.32
N LEU A 250 -17.70 -15.37 16.37
CA LEU A 250 -16.92 -14.88 15.22
C LEU A 250 -16.66 -16.00 14.20
N ASP A 251 -16.50 -17.24 14.66
CA ASP A 251 -16.34 -18.45 13.83
C ASP A 251 -15.29 -18.34 12.71
N VAL A 252 -14.16 -17.69 13.00
CA VAL A 252 -13.01 -17.56 12.08
C VAL A 252 -11.87 -18.54 12.41
N THR A 253 -12.11 -19.48 13.32
CA THR A 253 -11.10 -20.49 13.72
C THR A 253 -11.23 -21.70 12.80
N PRO A 254 -10.15 -22.14 12.12
CA PRO A 254 -10.22 -23.34 11.27
C PRO A 254 -10.72 -24.56 12.05
N GLY A 255 -11.84 -25.13 11.63
CA GLY A 255 -12.47 -26.31 12.23
C GLY A 255 -12.32 -27.58 11.39
N SER A 256 -12.78 -28.70 11.93
CA SER A 256 -13.04 -29.91 11.13
C SER A 256 -14.36 -29.74 10.34
N ASP A 257 -14.56 -30.50 9.26
CA ASP A 257 -15.76 -30.47 8.40
C ASP A 257 -17.10 -30.80 9.11
N THR A 258 -17.08 -30.98 10.43
CA THR A 258 -18.25 -31.18 11.29
C THR A 258 -18.64 -29.83 11.88
N PRO A 259 -19.83 -29.28 11.55
CA PRO A 259 -20.34 -28.09 12.20
C PRO A 259 -20.40 -28.31 13.71
N ASP A 260 -19.85 -27.40 14.52
CA ASP A 260 -20.01 -27.39 15.97
C ASP A 260 -21.48 -27.05 16.29
N THR A 261 -22.33 -28.08 16.33
CA THR A 261 -23.78 -27.95 16.57
C THR A 261 -24.16 -27.62 18.01
N ASP A 262 -23.19 -27.47 18.91
CA ASP A 262 -23.44 -27.27 20.35
C ASP A 262 -23.60 -25.79 20.74
N VAL A 263 -23.47 -24.86 19.80
CA VAL A 263 -23.81 -23.46 20.04
C VAL A 263 -25.25 -23.24 19.58
N ALA A 264 -26.19 -23.41 20.50
CA ALA A 264 -27.50 -22.79 20.34
C ALA A 264 -27.28 -21.30 20.06
N GLN A 265 -27.58 -20.88 18.82
CA GLN A 265 -27.69 -19.49 18.44
C GLN A 265 -28.87 -18.90 19.21
N ASP A 266 -28.63 -18.53 20.46
CA ASP A 266 -29.45 -17.53 21.10
C ASP A 266 -29.17 -16.26 20.29
N THR A 267 -30.09 -15.98 19.38
CA THR A 267 -30.07 -14.85 18.47
C THR A 267 -30.19 -13.60 19.32
N VAL A 268 -29.05 -13.13 19.83
CA VAL A 268 -28.94 -11.73 20.21
C VAL A 268 -28.96 -10.98 18.89
N GLU A 269 -30.13 -10.43 18.55
CA GLU A 269 -30.24 -9.40 17.52
C GLU A 269 -29.19 -8.34 17.84
N VAL A 270 -28.09 -8.37 17.09
CA VAL A 270 -27.21 -7.21 16.99
C VAL A 270 -28.03 -6.23 16.18
N GLU A 271 -28.77 -5.36 16.87
CA GLU A 271 -29.27 -4.14 16.27
C GLU A 271 -28.07 -3.42 15.68
N SER A 272 -27.92 -3.55 14.37
CA SER A 272 -27.16 -2.64 13.54
C SER A 272 -27.88 -1.30 13.56
N SER A 273 -27.75 -0.57 14.67
CA SER A 273 -28.02 0.86 14.72
C SER A 273 -26.81 1.59 14.13
N ALA A 274 -26.59 1.37 12.83
CA ALA A 274 -25.92 2.33 11.99
C ALA A 274 -27.01 3.23 11.40
N GLU A 275 -27.63 4.03 12.26
CA GLU A 275 -28.31 5.24 11.82
C GLU A 275 -27.19 6.21 11.39
N PRO A 276 -27.23 6.79 10.18
CA PRO A 276 -26.30 7.85 9.82
C PRO A 276 -26.53 9.04 10.76
N GLU A 277 -25.52 9.36 11.57
CA GLU A 277 -25.47 10.62 12.31
C GLU A 277 -25.61 11.79 11.31
N PRO A 278 -26.49 12.77 11.59
CA PRO A 278 -26.69 13.91 10.70
C PRO A 278 -25.40 14.73 10.64
N ALA A 279 -25.03 15.16 9.42
CA ALA A 279 -24.05 16.21 9.25
C ALA A 279 -24.59 17.47 9.93
N ASP A 280 -23.86 17.96 10.94
CA ASP A 280 -24.11 19.26 11.54
C ASP A 280 -23.90 20.35 10.47
N ASP A 281 -25.02 20.80 9.93
CA ASP A 281 -25.16 21.97 9.08
C ASP A 281 -25.15 23.23 9.96
N GLU A 282 -23.96 23.76 10.21
CA GLU A 282 -23.79 25.16 10.62
C GLU A 282 -22.71 25.80 9.75
N ASN A 283 -23.07 26.17 8.51
CA ASN A 283 -22.88 27.56 8.06
C ASN A 283 -23.69 27.90 6.79
N ALA A 284 -25.01 27.74 6.83
CA ALA A 284 -25.90 28.38 5.86
C ALA A 284 -26.30 29.78 6.36
N ALA A 285 -25.49 30.81 6.03
CA ALA A 285 -25.97 32.19 5.96
C ALA A 285 -25.04 33.10 5.12
N ARG A 286 -25.20 33.02 3.79
CA ARG A 286 -25.33 34.20 2.92
C ARG A 286 -25.69 33.77 1.50
N THR A 287 -26.98 33.65 1.24
CA THR A 287 -27.54 33.88 -0.09
C THR A 287 -27.70 35.38 -0.29
N ASP A 288 -27.27 35.91 -1.42
CA ASP A 288 -28.16 36.67 -2.32
C ASP A 288 -27.45 37.02 -3.63
N ALA A 289 -28.21 36.85 -4.72
CA ALA A 289 -27.95 37.13 -6.14
C ALA A 289 -27.08 36.09 -6.87
N ALA A 290 -27.53 35.44 -7.94
CA ALA A 290 -28.74 35.59 -8.73
C ALA A 290 -29.07 34.27 -9.44
N ASP A 291 -30.37 33.99 -9.51
CA ASP A 291 -30.98 33.02 -10.40
C ASP A 291 -31.22 33.73 -11.75
N GLU A 292 -30.73 33.16 -12.85
CA GLU A 292 -31.36 33.25 -14.18
C GLU A 292 -30.70 32.23 -15.14
N ALA A 293 -31.48 31.24 -15.55
CA ALA A 293 -31.12 30.21 -16.53
C ALA A 293 -31.13 30.74 -17.97
N SER A 294 -30.16 30.33 -18.81
CA SER A 294 -30.37 30.12 -20.26
C SER A 294 -29.18 29.41 -20.91
N ALA A 295 -29.50 28.44 -21.76
CA ALA A 295 -28.60 27.79 -22.72
C ALA A 295 -27.87 28.78 -23.65
N ASP A 296 -26.69 28.36 -24.10
CA ASP A 296 -25.71 29.05 -24.95
C ASP A 296 -24.69 29.94 -24.20
N GLN A 297 -23.94 29.33 -23.27
CA GLN A 297 -22.72 29.91 -22.73
C GLN A 297 -21.52 29.07 -23.18
N ARG A 298 -20.80 29.58 -24.17
CA ARG A 298 -19.38 29.26 -24.29
C ARG A 298 -18.70 29.66 -22.97
N PRO A 299 -17.81 28.84 -22.41
CA PRO A 299 -17.15 29.15 -21.15
C PRO A 299 -16.44 30.51 -21.27
N ASP A 300 -16.53 31.33 -20.21
CA ASP A 300 -15.85 32.63 -20.17
C ASP A 300 -14.36 32.43 -20.52
N PRO A 301 -13.85 33.01 -21.61
CA PRO A 301 -12.50 32.76 -22.08
C PRO A 301 -11.41 33.19 -21.08
N GLU A 302 -11.68 34.17 -20.22
CA GLU A 302 -10.73 34.57 -19.18
C GLU A 302 -10.70 33.54 -18.05
N LEU A 303 -11.87 33.02 -17.66
CA LEU A 303 -12.01 31.98 -16.67
C LEU A 303 -11.44 30.63 -17.16
N ALA A 304 -11.67 30.27 -18.42
CA ALA A 304 -11.07 29.10 -19.05
C ALA A 304 -9.53 29.22 -19.14
N ALA A 305 -8.98 30.42 -19.40
CA ALA A 305 -7.55 30.66 -19.36
C ALA A 305 -6.97 30.54 -17.92
N ALA A 306 -7.75 30.91 -16.90
CA ALA A 306 -7.39 30.63 -15.51
C ALA A 306 -7.44 29.12 -15.20
N GLY A 307 -8.45 28.42 -15.71
CA GLY A 307 -8.58 26.97 -15.56
C GLY A 307 -7.44 26.20 -16.21
N ALA A 308 -6.92 26.67 -17.36
CA ALA A 308 -5.73 26.07 -17.97
C ALA A 308 -4.49 26.12 -17.04
N ARG A 309 -4.40 27.13 -16.15
CA ARG A 309 -3.34 27.20 -15.13
C ARG A 309 -3.60 26.21 -14.00
N VAL A 310 -4.85 26.06 -13.57
CA VAL A 310 -5.25 25.08 -12.55
C VAL A 310 -5.04 23.65 -13.08
N PHE A 311 -5.28 23.41 -14.37
CA PHE A 311 -5.13 22.10 -15.01
C PHE A 311 -3.71 21.56 -14.93
N LYS A 312 -2.69 22.39 -14.67
CA LYS A 312 -1.33 21.91 -14.38
C LYS A 312 -1.31 20.88 -13.25
N LYS A 313 -2.13 21.08 -12.21
CA LYS A 313 -2.33 20.15 -11.08
C LYS A 313 -2.97 18.81 -11.51
N CYS A 314 -3.61 18.77 -12.67
CA CYS A 314 -4.27 17.59 -13.25
C CYS A 314 -3.41 16.93 -14.35
N SER A 315 -2.46 17.68 -14.92
CA SER A 315 -1.74 17.31 -16.14
C SER A 315 -0.75 16.15 -15.96
N ALA A 316 -0.40 15.81 -14.72
CA ALA A 316 0.32 14.61 -14.36
C ALA A 316 -0.45 13.36 -14.83
N CYS A 317 -1.70 13.24 -14.37
CA CYS A 317 -2.52 12.05 -14.55
C CYS A 317 -3.50 12.14 -15.73
N HIS A 318 -3.83 13.35 -16.21
CA HIS A 318 -4.86 13.57 -17.21
C HIS A 318 -4.33 14.31 -18.44
N GLN A 319 -4.94 14.03 -19.58
CA GLN A 319 -4.72 14.76 -20.82
C GLN A 319 -6.04 15.30 -21.36
N VAL A 320 -5.94 16.43 -22.06
CA VAL A 320 -7.03 17.09 -22.80
C VAL A 320 -6.53 17.57 -24.17
N GLY A 321 -7.46 17.83 -25.09
CA GLY A 321 -7.20 18.29 -26.45
C GLY A 321 -7.06 17.14 -27.48
N ASP A 322 -6.74 17.52 -28.71
CA ASP A 322 -6.66 16.58 -29.84
C ASP A 322 -5.65 15.46 -29.59
N GLY A 323 -6.12 14.21 -29.68
CA GLY A 323 -5.28 13.03 -29.49
C GLY A 323 -4.92 12.72 -28.03
N ALA A 324 -5.63 13.30 -27.06
CA ALA A 324 -5.47 12.99 -25.64
C ALA A 324 -5.57 11.47 -25.37
N LYS A 325 -4.63 10.96 -24.58
CA LYS A 325 -4.54 9.55 -24.18
C LYS A 325 -4.81 9.41 -22.69
N HIS A 326 -5.24 8.21 -22.30
CA HIS A 326 -5.23 7.81 -20.90
C HIS A 326 -3.79 7.76 -20.35
N ARG A 327 -3.63 8.15 -19.09
CA ARG A 327 -2.41 7.94 -18.29
C ARG A 327 -2.83 7.24 -16.99
N SER A 328 -2.28 7.66 -15.84
CA SER A 328 -2.74 7.26 -14.51
C SER A 328 -4.22 7.62 -14.28
N GLY A 329 -4.74 8.64 -14.97
CA GLY A 329 -6.16 8.99 -15.06
C GLY A 329 -6.72 8.94 -16.49
N PRO A 330 -8.06 8.92 -16.67
CA PRO A 330 -8.67 8.95 -17.99
C PRO A 330 -8.42 10.29 -18.70
N GLN A 331 -8.44 10.32 -20.03
CA GLN A 331 -8.54 11.58 -20.77
C GLN A 331 -9.84 12.32 -20.40
N LEU A 332 -9.82 13.66 -20.40
CA LEU A 332 -10.92 14.48 -19.86
C LEU A 332 -11.69 15.29 -20.91
N ASN A 333 -11.51 15.03 -22.21
CA ASN A 333 -12.29 15.67 -23.26
C ASN A 333 -13.77 15.31 -23.15
N GLY A 334 -14.63 16.33 -23.15
CA GLY A 334 -16.07 16.19 -23.02
C GLY A 334 -16.48 15.47 -21.73
N ILE A 335 -15.80 15.78 -20.61
CA ILE A 335 -16.12 15.21 -19.30
C ILE A 335 -17.38 15.84 -18.69
N VAL A 336 -17.62 17.14 -18.92
CA VAL A 336 -18.78 17.84 -18.37
C VAL A 336 -20.06 17.30 -19.01
N GLY A 337 -21.02 16.92 -18.18
CA GLY A 337 -22.26 16.23 -18.53
C GLY A 337 -22.12 14.72 -18.77
N ARG A 338 -20.92 14.14 -18.75
CA ARG A 338 -20.70 12.71 -18.99
C ARG A 338 -21.00 11.88 -17.74
N SER A 339 -21.57 10.69 -17.92
CA SER A 339 -21.68 9.70 -16.84
C SER A 339 -20.31 9.29 -16.29
N ALA A 340 -20.19 9.23 -14.97
CA ALA A 340 -18.93 8.86 -14.30
C ALA A 340 -18.49 7.44 -14.69
N GLY A 341 -17.17 7.21 -14.78
CA GLY A 341 -16.64 5.86 -15.04
C GLY A 341 -16.89 5.29 -16.43
N THR A 342 -17.23 6.10 -17.44
CA THR A 342 -17.68 5.59 -18.76
C THR A 342 -16.73 5.86 -19.94
N VAL A 343 -15.56 6.49 -19.73
CA VAL A 343 -14.63 6.72 -20.86
C VAL A 343 -14.07 5.36 -21.31
N GLU A 344 -14.26 5.07 -22.60
CA GLU A 344 -13.80 3.82 -23.22
C GLU A 344 -12.27 3.67 -23.10
N GLY A 345 -11.80 2.44 -22.87
CA GLY A 345 -10.37 2.13 -22.85
C GLY A 345 -9.64 2.45 -21.55
N PHE A 346 -10.31 3.06 -20.56
CA PHE A 346 -9.75 3.28 -19.21
C PHE A 346 -10.28 2.26 -18.20
N ARG A 347 -9.42 1.82 -17.27
CA ARG A 347 -9.80 0.89 -16.19
C ARG A 347 -10.06 1.66 -14.90
N TYR A 348 -11.33 1.80 -14.55
CA TYR A 348 -11.75 2.55 -13.36
C TYR A 348 -11.59 1.76 -12.05
N SER A 349 -11.86 2.41 -10.92
CA SER A 349 -12.14 1.75 -9.64
C SER A 349 -13.58 1.24 -9.63
N SER A 350 -13.86 0.13 -8.93
CA SER A 350 -15.23 -0.39 -8.79
C SER A 350 -16.18 0.68 -8.26
N ALA A 351 -15.76 1.48 -7.28
CA ALA A 351 -16.55 2.58 -6.73
C ALA A 351 -16.96 3.65 -7.77
N MET A 352 -16.10 3.92 -8.76
CA MET A 352 -16.37 4.93 -9.80
C MET A 352 -17.32 4.36 -10.87
N GLU A 353 -17.14 3.09 -11.22
CA GLU A 353 -18.05 2.36 -12.13
C GLU A 353 -19.45 2.23 -11.52
N GLU A 354 -19.54 1.89 -10.23
CA GLU A 354 -20.78 1.80 -9.48
C GLU A 354 -21.47 3.16 -9.36
N ALA A 355 -20.72 4.23 -9.06
CA ALA A 355 -21.28 5.58 -9.00
C ALA A 355 -21.91 5.99 -10.34
N GLY A 356 -21.22 5.73 -11.45
CA GLY A 356 -21.75 5.95 -12.80
C GLY A 356 -22.99 5.11 -13.11
N ALA A 357 -22.97 3.82 -12.76
CA ALA A 357 -24.11 2.92 -12.94
C ALA A 357 -25.34 3.34 -12.11
N ASN A 358 -25.12 3.98 -10.96
CA ASN A 358 -26.16 4.56 -10.10
C ASN A 358 -26.62 5.95 -10.55
N GLY A 359 -26.14 6.44 -11.69
CA GLY A 359 -26.63 7.66 -12.33
C GLY A 359 -25.78 8.91 -12.08
N LEU A 360 -24.59 8.80 -11.48
CA LEU A 360 -23.70 9.95 -11.34
C LEU A 360 -23.24 10.45 -12.72
N ALA A 361 -23.52 11.71 -13.01
CA ALA A 361 -23.00 12.45 -14.16
C ALA A 361 -22.22 13.67 -13.69
N TRP A 362 -21.19 14.07 -14.44
CA TRP A 362 -20.32 15.19 -14.12
C TRP A 362 -20.90 16.53 -14.56
N ASP A 363 -21.96 16.98 -13.89
CA ASP A 363 -22.39 18.38 -13.99
C ASP A 363 -21.50 19.30 -13.13
N HIS A 364 -21.79 20.61 -13.11
CA HIS A 364 -20.99 21.59 -12.36
C HIS A 364 -20.98 21.31 -10.85
N GLU A 365 -22.10 20.84 -10.30
CA GLU A 365 -22.24 20.62 -8.86
C GLU A 365 -21.49 19.34 -8.45
N THR A 366 -21.70 18.24 -9.17
CA THR A 366 -21.06 16.96 -8.86
C THR A 366 -19.56 17.00 -9.15
N LEU A 367 -19.15 17.68 -10.23
CA LEU A 367 -17.74 17.87 -10.54
C LEU A 367 -17.07 18.78 -9.51
N ALA A 368 -17.74 19.85 -9.06
CA ALA A 368 -17.21 20.70 -7.99
C ALA A 368 -17.04 19.95 -6.68
N ALA A 369 -18.05 19.19 -6.26
CA ALA A 369 -18.01 18.41 -5.02
C ALA A 369 -16.91 17.33 -5.07
N PHE A 370 -16.77 16.64 -6.21
CA PHE A 370 -15.72 15.65 -6.40
C PHE A 370 -14.32 16.29 -6.47
N LEU A 371 -14.15 17.43 -7.14
CA LEU A 371 -12.87 18.11 -7.21
C LEU A 371 -12.46 18.75 -5.88
N ALA A 372 -13.40 19.08 -5.00
CA ALA A 372 -13.12 19.59 -3.67
C ALA A 372 -12.60 18.51 -2.71
N ASP A 373 -13.14 17.29 -2.78
CA ASP A 373 -12.68 16.12 -2.02
C ASP A 373 -12.99 14.81 -2.76
N PRO A 374 -12.11 14.33 -3.66
CA PRO A 374 -12.37 13.14 -4.47
C PRO A 374 -12.62 11.89 -3.63
N ARG A 375 -11.84 11.73 -2.55
CA ARG A 375 -11.87 10.53 -1.69
C ARG A 375 -13.05 10.55 -0.72
N GLY A 376 -13.48 11.73 -0.28
CA GLY A 376 -14.72 11.91 0.48
C GLY A 376 -15.97 11.74 -0.37
N TYR A 377 -15.97 12.25 -1.61
CA TYR A 377 -17.12 12.19 -2.50
C TYR A 377 -17.36 10.78 -3.08
N ILE A 378 -16.32 10.10 -3.57
CA ILE A 378 -16.40 8.70 -4.01
C ILE A 378 -15.40 7.86 -3.22
N LYS A 379 -15.90 7.25 -2.13
CA LYS A 379 -15.10 6.36 -1.29
C LYS A 379 -14.61 5.15 -2.08
N GLY A 380 -13.30 4.99 -2.19
CA GLY A 380 -12.67 3.94 -3.00
C GLY A 380 -12.35 4.36 -4.44
N THR A 381 -12.45 5.65 -4.77
CA THR A 381 -11.86 6.18 -6.01
C THR A 381 -10.35 5.98 -6.04
N LYS A 382 -9.81 5.67 -7.23
CA LYS A 382 -8.36 5.61 -7.48
C LYS A 382 -7.72 6.99 -7.67
N MET A 383 -8.51 8.06 -7.78
CA MET A 383 -7.97 9.41 -7.92
C MET A 383 -7.36 9.87 -6.60
N ALA A 384 -6.03 9.80 -6.50
CA ALA A 384 -5.25 10.18 -5.32
C ALA A 384 -4.94 11.69 -5.27
N PHE A 385 -5.97 12.52 -5.40
CA PHE A 385 -5.85 13.97 -5.36
C PHE A 385 -6.48 14.53 -4.07
N SER A 386 -5.78 15.46 -3.41
CA SER A 386 -6.20 16.03 -2.12
C SER A 386 -7.39 16.99 -2.21
N GLY A 387 -7.72 17.44 -3.43
CA GLY A 387 -8.83 18.33 -3.70
C GLY A 387 -8.43 19.80 -3.90
N LEU A 388 -9.27 20.55 -4.61
CA LEU A 388 -9.13 21.99 -4.80
C LEU A 388 -9.82 22.74 -3.67
N ARG A 389 -9.07 23.54 -2.91
CA ARG A 389 -9.61 24.33 -1.78
C ARG A 389 -10.31 25.63 -2.21
N SER A 390 -10.01 26.11 -3.41
CA SER A 390 -10.51 27.39 -3.93
C SER A 390 -11.74 27.16 -4.79
N ALA A 391 -12.87 27.75 -4.42
CA ALA A 391 -14.09 27.72 -5.24
C ALA A 391 -13.85 28.38 -6.61
N ASP A 392 -13.01 29.43 -6.66
CA ASP A 392 -12.62 30.08 -7.91
C ASP A 392 -11.76 29.14 -8.79
N ASP A 393 -10.88 28.34 -8.20
CA ASP A 393 -10.10 27.33 -8.95
C ASP A 393 -11.02 26.25 -9.52
N ILE A 394 -12.04 25.83 -8.76
CA ILE A 394 -13.03 24.84 -9.19
C ILE A 394 -13.90 25.39 -10.33
N ALA A 395 -14.35 26.64 -10.24
CA ALA A 395 -15.08 27.29 -11.31
C ALA A 395 -14.21 27.44 -12.57
N ALA A 396 -12.95 27.84 -12.39
CA ALA A 396 -11.99 28.02 -13.47
C ALA A 396 -11.68 26.70 -14.20
N ILE A 397 -11.37 25.63 -13.46
CA ILE A 397 -11.06 24.34 -14.07
C ILE A 397 -12.27 23.73 -14.78
N THR A 398 -13.48 23.89 -14.23
CA THR A 398 -14.72 23.45 -14.86
C THR A 398 -14.91 24.14 -16.21
N ALA A 399 -14.81 25.47 -16.24
CA ALA A 399 -14.91 26.25 -17.48
C ALA A 399 -13.84 25.87 -18.52
N PHE A 400 -12.62 25.54 -18.07
CA PHE A 400 -11.57 25.05 -18.96
C PHE A 400 -11.89 23.68 -19.56
N LEU A 401 -12.39 22.74 -18.75
CA LEU A 401 -12.75 21.39 -19.18
C LEU A 401 -13.96 21.37 -20.12
N GLU A 402 -14.94 22.27 -19.92
CA GLU A 402 -16.03 22.49 -20.87
C GLU A 402 -15.50 22.86 -22.26
N ALA A 403 -14.47 23.72 -22.31
CA ALA A 403 -13.85 24.12 -23.57
C ALA A 403 -13.08 22.99 -24.28
N GLN A 404 -12.85 21.84 -23.63
CA GLN A 404 -12.19 20.66 -24.21
C GLN A 404 -13.20 19.62 -24.76
N GLY A 405 -14.50 19.95 -24.78
CA GLY A 405 -15.58 19.07 -25.19
C GLY A 405 -16.04 19.18 -26.64
N ASP A 406 -15.47 20.09 -27.43
CA ASP A 406 -15.80 20.30 -28.85
C ASP A 406 -15.03 19.38 -29.82
#